data_AF-F7UWK6-F1
#
_entry.id   AF-F7UWK6-F1
#
_cell.length_a   1.000
_cell.length_b   1.000
_cell.length_c   1.000
_cell.angle_alpha   90.00
_cell.angle_beta   90.00
_cell.angle_gamma   90.00
#
_symmetry.space_group_name_H-M   'P 1'
#
loop_
_entity.id
_entity.type
_entity.pdbx_description
1 polymer ?
#
loop_
_entity_poly.entity_id
_entity_poly.type
_entity_poly.pdbx_seq_one_letter_code
_entity_poly.pdbx_strand_id
1 'polypeptide(L)'
;MLIRRSRLNLGYRKAEDFVKAMEHVTGFSISKDSLYRLETGKQTPSVNFMIAMNIMLNLSPTDCSMVEMCIPKEWNDLSRLNNSHDFDTEKWNIGLESIPL
;
A
#
# COMPACT_ATOMS: atom_id res chain seq x y z
N MET A 1 11.10 10.37 1.29
CA MET A 1 10.65 11.44 0.36
C MET A 1 9.12 11.51 0.18
N LEU A 2 8.42 10.37 0.02
CA LEU A 2 6.96 10.35 -0.20
C LEU A 2 6.14 10.77 1.04
N ILE A 3 6.45 10.21 2.22
CA ILE A 3 5.79 10.54 3.49
C ILE A 3 5.82 12.05 3.80
N ARG A 4 7.00 12.67 3.64
CA ARG A 4 7.17 14.12 3.85
C ARG A 4 6.29 14.93 2.91
N ARG A 5 6.24 14.55 1.63
CA ARG A 5 5.40 15.21 0.63
C ARG A 5 3.92 15.08 1.00
N SER A 6 3.47 13.88 1.37
CA SER A 6 2.11 13.62 1.84
C SER A 6 1.72 14.50 3.02
N ARG A 7 2.57 14.60 4.05
CA ARG A 7 2.35 15.48 5.21
C ARG A 7 2.19 16.94 4.80
N LEU A 8 3.05 17.42 3.89
CA LEU A 8 3.00 18.81 3.42
C LEU A 8 1.75 19.10 2.58
N ASN A 9 1.31 18.12 1.77
CA ASN A 9 0.07 18.23 0.98
C ASN A 9 -1.17 18.29 1.87
N LEU A 10 -1.14 17.62 3.02
CA LEU A 10 -2.18 17.72 4.05
C LEU A 10 -2.13 19.05 4.83
N GLY A 11 -1.18 19.94 4.53
CA GLY A 11 -1.06 21.26 5.15
C GLY A 11 -0.21 21.31 6.43
N TYR A 12 0.29 20.17 6.93
CA TYR A 12 1.07 20.13 8.16
C TYR A 12 2.53 20.53 7.90
N ARG A 13 2.90 21.76 8.28
CA ARG A 13 4.29 22.23 8.15
C ARG A 13 5.21 21.69 9.24
N LYS A 14 4.72 21.58 10.47
CA LYS A 14 5.45 21.05 11.63
C LYS A 14 5.18 19.56 11.81
N ALA A 15 6.19 18.83 12.27
CA ALA A 15 6.06 17.40 12.55
C ALA A 15 5.17 17.17 13.78
N GLU A 16 5.28 18.02 14.79
CA GLU A 16 4.51 17.95 16.03
C GLU A 16 3.00 18.01 15.79
N ASP A 17 2.55 18.89 14.89
CA ASP A 17 1.13 19.03 14.56
C ASP A 17 0.62 17.79 13.84
N PHE A 18 1.45 17.23 12.95
CA PHE A 18 1.09 16.03 12.21
C PHE A 18 0.98 14.78 13.11
N VAL A 19 1.93 14.55 14.02
CA VAL A 19 1.88 13.38 14.90
C VAL A 19 0.68 13.44 15.85
N LYS A 20 0.32 14.63 16.34
CA LYS A 20 -0.89 14.83 17.15
C LYS A 20 -2.16 14.57 16.35
N ALA A 21 -2.23 15.07 15.11
CA ALA A 21 -3.37 14.82 14.23
C ALA A 21 -3.51 13.33 13.90
N MET A 22 -2.40 12.65 13.60
CA MET A 22 -2.39 11.21 13.33
C MET A 22 -2.91 10.41 14.53
N GLU A 23 -2.45 10.72 15.73
CA GLU A 23 -2.94 10.09 16.96
C GLU A 23 -4.44 10.34 17.16
N HIS A 24 -4.92 11.57 16.92
CA HIS A 24 -6.33 11.91 17.08
C HIS A 24 -7.24 11.22 16.04
N VAL A 25 -6.80 11.14 14.79
CA VAL A 25 -7.60 10.60 13.67
C VAL A 25 -7.56 9.07 13.62
N THR A 26 -6.41 8.47 13.93
CA THR A 26 -6.16 7.03 13.69
C THR A 26 -5.94 6.24 14.98
N GLY A 27 -5.72 6.90 16.11
CA GLY A 27 -5.29 6.26 17.36
C GLY A 27 -3.82 5.82 17.36
N PHE A 28 -3.09 5.97 16.24
CA PHE A 28 -1.69 5.57 16.14
C PHE A 28 -0.77 6.68 16.66
N SER A 29 -0.05 6.39 17.75
CA SER A 29 0.91 7.30 18.34
C SER A 29 2.31 7.07 17.79
N ILE A 30 3.00 8.16 17.41
CA ILE A 30 4.39 8.12 16.94
C ILE A 30 5.15 9.36 17.39
N SER A 31 6.42 9.21 17.77
CA SER A 31 7.27 10.35 18.10
C SER A 31 7.67 11.14 16.85
N LYS A 32 7.85 12.46 17.00
CA LYS A 32 8.36 13.32 15.93
C LYS A 32 9.70 12.86 15.36
N ASP A 33 10.58 12.33 16.21
CA ASP A 33 11.90 11.86 15.79
C ASP A 33 11.79 10.60 14.92
N SER A 34 10.87 9.69 15.28
CA SER A 34 10.55 8.53 14.44
C SER A 34 9.96 8.97 13.11
N LEU A 35 9.04 9.94 13.10
CA LEU A 35 8.51 10.51 11.86
C LEU A 35 9.64 11.08 10.97
N TYR A 36 10.58 11.84 11.54
CA TYR A 36 11.71 12.37 10.76
C TYR A 36 12.63 11.28 10.19
N ARG A 37 12.88 10.21 10.96
CA ARG A 37 13.63 9.06 10.46
C ARG A 37 12.90 8.36 9.29
N LEU A 38 11.58 8.21 9.40
CA LEU A 38 10.75 7.68 8.31
C LEU A 38 10.78 8.60 7.07
N GLU A 39 10.65 9.92 7.24
CA GLU A 39 10.67 10.89 6.13
C GLU A 39 11.99 10.86 5.33
N THR A 40 13.10 10.66 6.05
CA THR A 40 14.47 10.63 5.50
C THR A 40 14.90 9.23 5.02
N GLY A 41 14.05 8.21 5.20
CA GLY A 41 14.35 6.82 4.81
C GLY A 41 15.36 6.13 5.72
N LYS A 42 15.65 6.69 6.91
CA LYS A 42 16.55 6.10 7.92
C LYS A 42 15.87 5.04 8.79
N GLN A 43 14.56 4.89 8.65
CA GLN A 43 13.76 3.90 9.38
C GLN A 43 12.74 3.30 8.42
N THR A 44 12.52 1.99 8.53
CA THR A 44 11.48 1.27 7.80
C THR A 44 10.12 1.51 8.46
N PRO A 45 9.08 1.92 7.71
CA PRO A 45 7.73 2.08 8.25
C PRO A 45 7.14 0.74 8.68
N SER A 46 6.47 0.73 9.83
CA SER A 46 5.68 -0.43 10.25
C SER A 46 4.35 -0.48 9.49
N VAL A 47 3.72 -1.65 9.46
CA VAL A 47 2.37 -1.83 8.86
C VAL A 47 1.35 -0.89 9.49
N ASN A 48 1.35 -0.75 10.82
CA ASN A 48 0.44 0.17 11.51
C ASN A 48 0.63 1.63 11.09
N PHE A 49 1.88 2.06 10.88
CA PHE A 49 2.15 3.40 10.36
C PHE A 49 1.63 3.57 8.93
N MET A 50 1.81 2.56 8.06
CA MET A 50 1.29 2.62 6.68
C MET A 50 -0.23 2.72 6.66
N ILE A 51 -0.93 1.92 7.49
CA ILE A 51 -2.38 1.99 7.64
C ILE A 51 -2.82 3.38 8.14
N ALA A 52 -2.16 3.90 9.18
CA ALA A 52 -2.46 5.23 9.71
C ALA A 52 -2.24 6.33 8.66
N MET A 53 -1.18 6.23 7.85
CA MET A 53 -0.94 7.14 6.73
C MET A 53 -2.05 7.08 5.67
N ASN A 54 -2.52 5.88 5.32
CA ASN A 54 -3.60 5.71 4.36
C ASN A 54 -4.89 6.38 4.86
N ILE A 55 -5.24 6.17 6.13
CA ILE A 55 -6.40 6.82 6.75
C ILE A 55 -6.25 8.35 6.72
N MET A 56 -5.06 8.87 7.06
CA MET A 56 -4.77 10.32 7.01
C MET A 56 -4.91 10.91 5.60
N LEU A 57 -4.68 10.10 4.56
CA LEU A 57 -4.82 10.47 3.16
C LEU A 57 -6.21 10.21 2.58
N ASN A 58 -7.16 9.78 3.42
CA ASN A 58 -8.50 9.38 3.02
C ASN A 58 -8.51 8.25 1.97
N LEU A 59 -7.55 7.32 2.12
CA LEU A 59 -7.41 6.11 1.32
C LEU A 59 -7.93 4.89 2.09
N SER A 60 -8.12 3.76 1.39
CA SER A 60 -8.40 2.48 2.05
C SER A 60 -7.25 2.10 2.99
N PRO A 61 -7.50 1.57 4.20
CA PRO A 61 -6.45 1.03 5.07
C PRO A 61 -5.54 0.02 4.37
N THR A 62 -6.09 -0.74 3.42
CA THR A 62 -5.40 -1.76 2.64
C THR A 62 -4.83 -1.24 1.31
N ASP A 63 -4.86 0.07 1.08
CA ASP A 63 -4.31 0.68 -0.13
C ASP A 63 -2.78 0.46 -0.18
N CYS A 64 -2.34 -0.31 -1.17
CA CYS A 64 -0.93 -0.62 -1.42
C CYS A 64 -0.33 0.24 -2.53
N SER A 65 -1.02 1.27 -3.03
CA SER A 65 -0.52 2.14 -4.11
C SER A 65 0.83 2.76 -3.78
N MET A 66 1.08 3.09 -2.50
CA MET A 66 2.39 3.56 -2.03
C MET A 66 3.51 2.53 -2.19
N VAL A 67 3.21 1.24 -2.04
CA VAL A 67 4.14 0.14 -2.28
C VAL A 67 4.30 -0.10 -3.78
N GLU A 68 3.21 -0.07 -4.54
CA GLU A 68 3.21 -0.25 -5.99
C GLU A 68 4.06 0.81 -6.72
N MET A 69 4.07 2.05 -6.23
CA MET A 69 4.95 3.11 -6.75
C MET A 69 6.45 2.84 -6.54
N CYS A 70 6.81 1.93 -5.64
CA CYS A 70 8.19 1.55 -5.37
C CYS A 70 8.62 0.31 -6.17
N ILE A 71 7.69 -0.38 -6.84
CA ILE A 71 7.99 -1.56 -7.65
C ILE A 71 8.56 -1.08 -9.01
N PRO A 72 9.72 -1.61 -9.45
CA PRO A 72 10.23 -1.32 -10.79
C PRO A 72 9.16 -1.59 -11.85
N LYS A 73 9.02 -0.68 -12.82
CA LYS A 73 7.94 -0.75 -13.80
C LYS A 73 7.94 -2.07 -14.55
N GLU A 74 9.13 -2.61 -14.82
CA GLU A 74 9.34 -3.90 -15.51
C GLU A 74 8.71 -5.07 -14.74
N TRP A 75 8.67 -5.00 -13.40
CA TRP A 75 8.08 -6.05 -12.56
C TRP A 75 6.56 -5.91 -12.47
N ASN A 76 6.05 -4.68 -12.50
CA ASN A 76 4.61 -4.42 -12.54
C ASN A 76 4.01 -4.84 -13.90
N ASP A 77 4.78 -4.73 -14.99
CA ASP A 77 4.34 -5.18 -16.32
C ASP A 77 4.25 -6.73 -16.39
N LEU A 78 5.12 -7.45 -15.68
CA LEU A 78 5.08 -8.92 -15.58
C LEU A 78 3.84 -9.44 -14.83
N SER A 79 3.40 -8.75 -13.77
CA SER A 79 2.21 -9.17 -13.02
C SER A 79 0.91 -9.01 -13.83
N ARG A 80 0.88 -8.04 -14.75
CA ARG A 80 -0.26 -7.78 -15.64
C ARG A 80 -0.38 -8.78 -16.78
N LEU A 81 0.74 -9.34 -17.26
CA LEU A 81 0.75 -10.40 -18.27
C LEU A 81 0.06 -11.68 -17.76
N ASN A 82 0.22 -12.03 -16.48
CA ASN A 82 -0.37 -13.24 -15.90
C ASN A 82 -1.89 -13.17 -15.68
N ASN A 83 -2.48 -11.96 -15.58
CA ASN A 83 -3.94 -11.81 -15.48
C ASN A 83 -4.65 -11.90 -16.84
N SER A 84 -3.90 -12.02 -17.94
CA SER A 84 -4.42 -12.27 -19.29
C SER A 84 -4.32 -13.73 -19.74
N HIS A 85 -3.86 -14.63 -18.85
CA HIS A 85 -4.27 -16.03 -18.99
C HIS A 85 -5.74 -16.09 -18.58
N ASP A 86 -6.60 -15.81 -19.57
CA ASP A 86 -7.85 -16.54 -19.72
C ASP A 86 -7.55 -17.96 -19.27
N PHE A 87 -8.15 -18.37 -18.15
CA PHE A 87 -8.34 -19.77 -17.88
C PHE A 87 -9.21 -20.24 -19.04
N ASP A 88 -8.54 -20.68 -20.09
CA ASP A 88 -9.10 -21.22 -21.30
C ASP A 88 -9.76 -22.53 -20.89
N THR A 89 -10.93 -22.43 -20.26
CA THR A 89 -11.72 -23.55 -19.73
C THR A 89 -12.11 -24.52 -20.84
N GLU A 90 -11.95 -24.12 -22.11
CA GLU A 90 -12.10 -24.99 -23.27
C GLU A 90 -10.92 -25.97 -23.44
N LYS A 91 -9.70 -25.64 -22.99
CA LYS A 91 -8.53 -26.51 -23.11
C LYS A 91 -8.49 -27.67 -22.11
N TRP A 92 -9.32 -27.61 -21.06
CA TRP A 92 -9.42 -28.66 -20.04
C TRP A 92 -10.67 -29.54 -20.19
N ASN A 93 -11.35 -29.52 -21.33
CA ASN A 93 -12.23 -30.62 -21.75
C ASN A 93 -11.41 -31.88 -22.11
N ILE A 94 -10.56 -32.34 -21.19
CA ILE A 94 -10.12 -33.73 -21.15
C ILE A 94 -11.36 -34.52 -20.74
N GLY A 95 -11.84 -35.33 -21.68
CA GLY A 95 -13.16 -35.96 -21.66
C GLY A 95 -13.53 -36.55 -20.30
N LEU A 96 -14.54 -35.95 -19.68
CA LEU A 96 -15.43 -36.68 -18.79
C LEU A 96 -16.29 -37.57 -19.66
N GLU A 97 -15.72 -38.69 -20.11
CA GLU A 97 -16.51 -39.82 -20.58
C GLU A 97 -17.42 -40.22 -19.41
N SER A 98 -18.72 -40.11 -19.65
CA SER A 98 -19.79 -40.50 -18.76
C SER A 98 -19.54 -41.90 -18.22
N ILE A 99 -19.35 -42.02 -16.90
CA ILE A 99 -19.39 -43.31 -16.21
C ILE A 99 -20.84 -43.80 -16.31
N PRO A 100 -21.12 -44.93 -16.99
CA PRO A 100 -22.46 -45.47 -17.03
C PRO A 100 -22.86 -45.98 -15.64
N LEU A 101 -24.11 -45.70 -15.26
CA LEU A 101 -24.77 -46.17 -14.04
C LEU A 101 -24.88 -47.70 -14.01
#